data_AF-A0A0K1E2Z5-F1
#
_entry.id   AF-A0A0K1E2Z5-F1
#
_cell.length_a   1.000
_cell.length_b   1.000
_cell.length_c   1.000
_cell.angle_alpha   90.00
_cell.angle_beta   90.00
_cell.angle_gamma   90.00
#
_symmetry.space_group_name_H-M   'P 1'
#
loop_
_entity.id
_entity.type
_entity.pdbx_description
1 polymer ?
#
loop_
_entity_poly.entity_id
_entity_poly.type
_entity_poly.pdbx_seq_one_letter_code
_entity_poly.pdbx_strand_id
1 'polypeptide(L)'
;MRSYVEVAGSAKIKIEDYTASVTFSRIYYGGMWRGRPSLVIPIAAREHGEVLRSHTLWQNRWFADVMKLSLNDRAARFLAAFALFDRFAYRFDIDLGMAVEKLYIPRIPGGCIYADVGLPMKIWRAAYAAYNDMQELERWAPKRFRKRIRYVEIVMKKLTDWF
;
A
#
# COMPACT_ATOMS: atom_id res chain seq x y z
N MET A 1 -12.73 -14.72 -5.03
CA MET A 1 -11.49 -13.99 -4.68
C MET A 1 -11.38 -12.78 -5.60
N ARG A 2 -11.48 -11.56 -5.07
CA ARG A 2 -11.24 -10.33 -5.84
C ARG A 2 -9.74 -10.27 -6.17
N SER A 3 -9.38 -10.04 -7.43
CA SER A 3 -8.03 -10.18 -8.03
C SER A 3 -6.83 -9.97 -7.09
N TYR A 4 -5.82 -10.84 -7.19
CA TYR A 4 -4.56 -10.74 -6.44
C TYR A 4 -3.34 -10.77 -7.35
N VAL A 5 -2.19 -10.44 -6.78
CA VAL A 5 -0.93 -10.40 -7.49
C VAL A 5 0.21 -10.83 -6.57
N GLU A 6 1.19 -11.56 -7.10
CA GLU A 6 2.35 -11.99 -6.34
C GLU A 6 3.49 -10.98 -6.51
N VAL A 7 3.82 -10.29 -5.43
CA VAL A 7 4.84 -9.24 -5.38
C VAL A 7 5.66 -9.46 -4.11
N ALA A 8 6.95 -9.71 -4.29
CA ALA A 8 7.89 -9.78 -3.18
C ALA A 8 8.19 -8.36 -2.69
N GLY A 9 7.77 -8.06 -1.47
CA GLY A 9 8.03 -6.78 -0.81
C GLY A 9 8.52 -6.99 0.62
N SER A 10 9.08 -5.93 1.18
CA SER A 10 9.35 -5.88 2.61
C SER A 10 8.83 -4.58 3.19
N ALA A 11 8.31 -4.69 4.42
CA ALA A 11 7.89 -3.57 5.24
C ALA A 11 8.77 -3.55 6.48
N LYS A 12 9.37 -2.39 6.78
CA LYS A 12 9.89 -2.13 8.11
C LYS A 12 8.75 -1.61 8.97
N ILE A 13 8.60 -2.18 10.15
CA ILE A 13 7.59 -1.84 11.13
C ILE A 13 8.32 -1.22 12.32
N LYS A 14 7.87 -0.05 12.75
CA LYS A 14 8.34 0.60 13.98
C LYS A 14 7.17 0.74 14.95
N ILE A 15 7.36 0.23 16.16
CA ILE A 15 6.43 0.28 17.28
C ILE A 15 7.23 0.85 18.45
N GLU A 16 7.08 2.14 18.72
CA GLU A 16 7.96 2.86 19.67
C GLU A 16 9.46 2.65 19.35
N ASP A 17 10.21 2.02 20.25
CA ASP A 17 11.63 1.72 20.07
C ASP A 17 11.88 0.39 19.35
N TYR A 18 10.86 -0.46 19.25
CA TYR A 18 10.96 -1.73 18.53
C TYR A 18 10.88 -1.48 17.03
N THR A 19 11.88 -1.95 16.29
CA THR A 19 11.89 -1.93 14.83
C THR A 19 12.15 -3.32 14.30
N ALA A 20 11.37 -3.73 13.31
CA ALA A 20 11.54 -5.02 12.67
C ALA A 20 11.23 -4.95 11.18
N SER A 21 11.70 -5.96 10.43
CA SER A 21 11.50 -6.05 8.99
C SER A 21 10.73 -7.33 8.68
N VAL A 22 9.60 -7.18 7.98
CA VAL A 22 8.72 -8.28 7.61
C VAL A 22 8.60 -8.33 6.10
N THR A 23 8.57 -9.53 5.54
CA THR A 23 8.36 -9.73 4.11
C THR A 23 6.90 -10.07 3.83
N PHE A 24 6.44 -9.71 2.65
CA PHE A 24 5.15 -10.13 2.11
C PHE A 24 5.32 -10.52 0.65
N SER A 25 4.47 -11.42 0.17
CA SER A 25 4.55 -11.98 -1.18
C SER A 25 3.30 -11.74 -2.02
N ARG A 26 2.25 -11.15 -1.43
CA ARG A 26 0.95 -11.00 -2.08
C ARG A 26 0.34 -9.64 -1.79
N ILE A 27 -0.39 -9.12 -2.77
CA ILE A 27 -1.24 -7.94 -2.63
C ILE A 27 -2.60 -8.28 -3.24
N TYR A 28 -3.68 -8.01 -2.50
CA TYR A 28 -5.05 -8.23 -2.93
C TYR A 28 -5.72 -6.92 -3.28
N TYR A 29 -6.66 -6.96 -4.22
CA TYR A 29 -7.64 -5.91 -4.35
C TYR A 29 -8.82 -6.16 -3.40
N GLY A 30 -9.00 -5.27 -2.43
CA GLY A 30 -10.03 -5.38 -1.39
C GLY A 30 -11.44 -4.94 -1.82
N GLY A 31 -11.60 -4.40 -3.02
CA GLY A 31 -12.85 -3.74 -3.43
C GLY A 31 -12.93 -2.31 -2.91
N MET A 32 -14.16 -1.79 -2.86
CA MET A 32 -14.43 -0.47 -2.32
C MET A 32 -14.37 -0.47 -0.77
N TRP A 33 -13.55 0.40 -0.21
CA TRP A 33 -13.38 0.66 1.20
C TRP A 33 -13.57 2.15 1.46
N ARG A 34 -14.55 2.53 2.30
CA ARG A 34 -14.86 3.94 2.63
C ARG A 34 -14.98 4.84 1.37
N GLY A 35 -15.62 4.31 0.33
CA GLY A 35 -15.86 5.02 -0.93
C GLY A 35 -14.67 5.07 -1.90
N ARG A 36 -13.64 4.24 -1.71
CA ARG A 36 -12.43 4.22 -2.55
C ARG A 36 -11.94 2.81 -2.85
N PRO A 37 -11.27 2.56 -3.98
CA PRO A 37 -10.66 1.26 -4.21
C PRO A 37 -9.54 0.99 -3.19
N SER A 38 -9.42 -0.25 -2.73
CA SER A 38 -8.44 -0.63 -1.70
C SER A 38 -7.49 -1.73 -2.16
N LEU A 39 -6.23 -1.62 -1.74
CA LEU A 39 -5.24 -2.67 -1.82
C LEU A 39 -4.97 -3.19 -0.41
N VAL A 40 -5.02 -4.51 -0.25
CA VAL A 40 -4.79 -5.20 1.01
C VAL A 40 -3.47 -5.95 0.92
N ILE A 41 -2.57 -5.68 1.87
CA ILE A 41 -1.23 -6.24 1.97
C ILE A 41 -1.19 -7.07 3.26
N PRO A 42 -1.27 -8.41 3.18
CA PRO A 42 -1.08 -9.28 4.34
C PRO A 42 0.37 -9.20 4.81
N ILE A 43 0.58 -8.93 6.08
CA ILE A 43 1.88 -8.93 6.73
C ILE A 43 1.84 -9.95 7.87
N ALA A 44 2.54 -11.06 7.69
CA ALA A 44 2.72 -12.07 8.73
C ALA A 44 3.77 -11.59 9.73
N ALA A 45 3.32 -11.05 10.86
CA ALA A 45 4.14 -10.46 11.91
C ALA A 45 3.71 -10.97 13.30
N ARG A 46 3.55 -12.30 13.44
CA ARG A 46 3.00 -12.94 14.65
C ARG A 46 3.74 -12.53 15.93
N GLU A 47 5.07 -12.54 15.91
CA GLU A 47 5.93 -12.11 17.02
C GLU A 47 5.74 -10.61 17.34
N HIS A 48 5.42 -9.82 16.32
CA HIS A 48 5.22 -8.37 16.47
C HIS A 48 3.80 -8.08 16.96
N GLY A 49 2.85 -8.99 16.76
CA GLY A 49 1.50 -8.91 17.29
C GLY A 49 1.48 -8.91 18.82
N GLU A 50 2.36 -9.68 19.46
CA GLU A 50 2.53 -9.67 20.92
C GLU A 50 3.16 -8.36 21.42
N VAL A 51 4.20 -7.87 20.74
CA VAL A 51 4.80 -6.55 20.99
C VAL A 51 3.76 -5.44 20.82
N LEU A 52 2.95 -5.48 19.75
CA LEU A 52 1.87 -4.53 19.52
C LEU A 52 0.84 -4.56 20.64
N ARG A 53 0.41 -5.76 21.06
CA ARG A 53 -0.58 -5.90 22.14
C ARG A 53 -0.06 -5.28 23.43
N SER A 54 1.19 -5.52 23.82
CA SER A 54 1.78 -4.96 25.04
C SER A 54 1.93 -3.42 25.01
N HIS A 55 2.09 -2.82 23.83
CA HIS A 55 2.31 -1.38 23.68
C HIS A 55 1.07 -0.56 23.27
N THR A 56 0.00 -1.18 22.76
CA THR A 56 -1.20 -0.46 22.26
C THR A 56 -2.44 -0.69 23.13
N LEU A 57 -2.88 -1.95 23.27
CA LEU A 57 -4.12 -2.30 23.98
C LEU A 57 -4.08 -1.94 25.47
N TRP A 58 -2.90 -2.02 26.10
CA TRP A 58 -2.74 -1.77 27.54
C TRP A 58 -2.42 -0.31 27.88
N GLN A 59 -2.12 0.54 26.89
CA GLN A 59 -1.71 1.93 27.12
C GLN A 59 -2.75 2.98 26.65
N ASN A 60 -3.96 2.57 26.25
CA ASN A 60 -5.00 3.46 25.69
C ASN A 60 -4.51 4.31 24.49
N ARG A 61 -3.53 3.83 23.73
CA ARG A 61 -3.02 4.52 22.54
C ARG A 61 -3.68 3.96 21.28
N TRP A 62 -4.02 4.85 20.35
CA TRP A 62 -4.56 4.42 19.06
C TRP A 62 -3.49 3.65 18.28
N PHE A 63 -3.87 2.47 17.80
CA PHE A 63 -2.99 1.56 17.05
C PHE A 63 -2.29 2.23 15.86
N ALA A 64 -2.99 3.13 15.15
CA ALA A 64 -2.46 3.87 14.00
C ALA A 64 -1.43 4.97 14.37
N ASP A 65 -1.36 5.38 15.64
CA ASP A 65 -0.44 6.41 16.13
C ASP A 65 0.90 5.81 16.58
N VAL A 66 0.86 4.60 17.13
CA VAL A 66 2.05 3.92 17.68
C VAL A 66 2.84 3.19 16.60
N MET A 67 2.13 2.66 15.60
CA MET A 67 2.73 1.81 14.58
C MET A 67 3.02 2.62 13.31
N LYS A 68 4.30 2.68 12.94
CA LYS A 68 4.75 3.27 11.68
C LYS A 68 5.25 2.19 10.75
N LEU A 69 4.99 2.37 9.46
CA LEU A 69 5.45 1.46 8.42
C LEU A 69 6.30 2.23 7.41
N SER A 70 7.29 1.54 6.85
CA SER A 70 7.98 1.98 5.63
C SER A 70 8.21 0.78 4.74
N LEU A 71 8.07 0.95 3.42
CA LEU A 71 8.25 -0.10 2.44
C LEU A 71 9.60 0.00 1.77
N ASN A 72 10.14 -1.13 1.32
CA ASN A 72 11.27 -1.10 0.40
C ASN A 72 10.87 -0.42 -0.93
N ASP A 73 11.86 0.20 -1.58
CA ASP A 73 11.67 0.97 -2.81
C ASP A 73 10.82 0.27 -3.87
N ARG A 74 11.07 -1.02 -4.09
CA ARG A 74 10.36 -1.81 -5.11
C ARG A 74 8.87 -1.93 -4.79
N ALA A 75 8.51 -2.29 -3.56
CA ALA A 75 7.11 -2.39 -3.18
C ALA A 75 6.43 -1.02 -3.09
N ALA A 76 7.16 0.02 -2.65
CA ALA A 76 6.67 1.38 -2.65
C ALA A 76 6.33 1.86 -4.07
N ARG A 77 7.20 1.64 -5.06
CA ARG A 77 6.94 1.96 -6.48
C ARG A 77 5.70 1.22 -6.99
N PHE A 78 5.60 -0.07 -6.71
CA PHE A 78 4.46 -0.89 -7.11
C PHE A 78 3.14 -0.31 -6.59
N LEU A 79 3.05 -0.06 -5.28
CA LEU A 79 1.83 0.49 -4.66
C LEU A 79 1.56 1.93 -5.08
N ALA A 80 2.58 2.74 -5.25
CA ALA A 80 2.46 4.12 -5.68
C ALA A 80 1.91 4.25 -7.10
N ALA A 81 2.21 3.30 -8.00
CA ALA A 81 1.74 3.33 -9.39
C ALA A 81 0.21 3.37 -9.52
N PHE A 82 -0.53 2.88 -8.52
CA PHE A 82 -1.99 2.94 -8.50
C PHE A 82 -2.54 4.37 -8.41
N ALA A 83 -1.76 5.31 -7.88
CA ALA A 83 -2.08 6.74 -7.84
C ALA A 83 -2.17 7.37 -9.25
N LEU A 84 -1.61 6.71 -10.27
CA LEU A 84 -1.82 7.08 -11.66
C LEU A 84 -3.31 7.05 -12.03
N PHE A 85 -4.06 6.10 -11.45
CA PHE A 85 -5.41 5.82 -11.86
C PHE A 85 -6.46 6.40 -10.91
N ASP A 86 -6.32 6.22 -9.59
CA ASP A 86 -7.26 6.74 -8.60
C ASP A 86 -6.63 6.88 -7.19
N ARG A 87 -7.41 7.35 -6.22
CA ARG A 87 -7.02 7.45 -4.81
C ARG A 87 -7.27 6.13 -4.09
N PHE A 88 -6.27 5.26 -4.06
CA PHE A 88 -6.35 3.98 -3.38
C PHE A 88 -6.18 4.09 -1.86
N ALA A 89 -6.90 3.26 -1.11
CA ALA A 89 -6.61 2.97 0.28
C ALA A 89 -5.61 1.81 0.37
N TYR A 90 -4.51 1.99 1.09
CA TYR A 90 -3.54 0.93 1.36
C TYR A 90 -3.81 0.37 2.74
N ARG A 91 -4.13 -0.92 2.82
CA ARG A 91 -4.47 -1.61 4.06
C ARG A 91 -3.42 -2.67 4.34
N PHE A 92 -2.67 -2.49 5.42
CA PHE A 92 -1.68 -3.45 5.88
C PHE A 92 -2.32 -4.30 6.96
N ASP A 93 -2.79 -5.48 6.58
CA ASP A 93 -3.45 -6.42 7.50
C ASP A 93 -2.33 -7.18 8.22
N ILE A 94 -2.15 -6.85 9.49
CA ILE A 94 -1.14 -7.39 10.39
C ILE A 94 -1.82 -8.45 11.24
N ASP A 95 -1.10 -9.55 11.51
CA ASP A 95 -1.62 -10.70 12.25
C ASP A 95 -2.54 -10.36 13.44
N LEU A 96 -3.42 -11.31 13.78
CA LEU A 96 -4.40 -11.21 14.88
C LEU A 96 -5.53 -10.20 14.61
N GLY A 97 -5.84 -9.94 13.34
CA GLY A 97 -6.97 -9.10 12.93
C GLY A 97 -6.72 -7.60 13.06
N MET A 98 -5.46 -7.19 13.24
CA MET A 98 -5.07 -5.80 13.29
C MET A 98 -4.81 -5.28 11.87
N ALA A 99 -5.19 -4.04 11.58
CA ALA A 99 -4.92 -3.46 10.27
C ALA A 99 -4.48 -2.02 10.41
N VAL A 100 -3.38 -1.66 9.75
CA VAL A 100 -3.02 -0.26 9.55
C VAL A 100 -3.51 0.17 8.19
N GLU A 101 -4.54 1.01 8.23
CA GLU A 101 -5.04 1.70 7.06
C GLU A 101 -4.25 2.98 6.87
N LYS A 102 -3.68 3.14 5.67
CA LYS A 102 -3.09 4.40 5.25
C LYS A 102 -3.77 4.85 3.98
N LEU A 103 -4.55 5.91 4.15
CA LEU A 103 -5.21 6.58 3.07
C LEU A 103 -4.33 7.73 2.63
N TYR A 104 -3.65 7.55 1.50
CA TYR A 104 -2.87 8.65 0.95
C TYR A 104 -3.79 9.53 0.09
N ILE A 105 -4.02 10.77 0.53
CA ILE A 105 -4.89 11.76 -0.15
C ILE A 105 -4.09 12.96 -0.67
N PRO A 106 -3.18 12.79 -1.64
CA PRO A 106 -2.86 13.89 -2.52
C PRO A 106 -4.17 14.32 -3.21
N ARG A 107 -4.33 15.61 -3.51
CA ARG A 107 -5.45 16.13 -4.34
C ARG A 107 -5.30 15.63 -5.80
N ILE A 108 -5.32 14.32 -5.99
CA ILE A 108 -5.39 13.67 -7.29
C ILE A 108 -6.84 13.83 -7.75
N PRO A 109 -7.08 14.25 -9.01
CA PRO A 109 -8.40 14.16 -9.60
C PRO A 109 -8.85 12.71 -9.53
N GLY A 110 -10.02 12.43 -8.94
CA GLY A 110 -10.55 11.08 -8.86
C GLY A 110 -10.55 10.43 -10.25
N GLY A 111 -10.11 9.18 -10.33
CA GLY A 111 -10.37 8.37 -11.53
C GLY A 111 -11.57 7.49 -11.26
N CYS A 112 -12.53 7.43 -12.17
CA CYS A 112 -13.61 6.46 -12.04
C CYS A 112 -13.07 5.05 -12.35
N ILE A 113 -12.47 4.39 -11.36
CA ILE A 113 -12.22 2.96 -11.40
C ILE A 113 -13.32 2.29 -10.58
N TYR A 114 -14.42 1.97 -11.25
CA TYR A 114 -15.46 1.14 -10.64
C TYR A 114 -15.08 -0.33 -10.89
N ALA A 115 -14.70 -1.04 -9.84
CA ALA A 115 -14.11 -2.36 -9.99
C ALA A 115 -14.55 -3.32 -8.88
N ASP A 116 -15.84 -3.40 -8.51
CA ASP A 116 -16.32 -4.28 -7.42
C ASP A 116 -15.92 -5.77 -7.54
N VAL A 117 -15.62 -6.25 -8.75
CA VAL A 117 -15.26 -7.65 -9.02
C VAL A 117 -13.74 -7.89 -9.07
N GLY A 118 -12.95 -6.86 -9.37
CA GLY A 118 -11.49 -6.95 -9.52
C GLY A 118 -10.91 -5.83 -10.38
N LEU A 119 -9.62 -5.51 -10.18
CA LEU A 119 -8.96 -4.47 -10.96
C LEU A 119 -8.65 -4.96 -12.39
N PRO A 120 -8.87 -4.12 -13.42
CA PRO A 120 -8.44 -4.42 -14.78
C PRO A 120 -6.96 -4.78 -14.87
N MET A 121 -6.63 -5.85 -15.61
CA MET A 121 -5.25 -6.37 -15.77
C MET A 121 -4.24 -5.30 -16.19
N LYS A 122 -4.64 -4.32 -17.00
CA LYS A 122 -3.79 -3.20 -17.41
C LYS A 122 -3.26 -2.35 -16.25
N ILE A 123 -4.00 -2.25 -15.14
CA ILE A 123 -3.58 -1.52 -13.94
C ILE A 123 -2.48 -2.31 -13.23
N TRP A 124 -2.69 -3.62 -13.06
CA TRP A 124 -1.67 -4.51 -12.49
C TRP A 124 -0.38 -4.50 -13.31
N ARG A 125 -0.48 -4.54 -14.64
CA ARG A 125 0.69 -4.47 -15.53
C ARG A 125 1.45 -3.16 -15.39
N ALA A 126 0.75 -2.02 -15.31
CA ALA A 126 1.41 -0.74 -15.08
C ALA A 126 2.11 -0.69 -13.72
N ALA A 127 1.51 -1.25 -12.68
CA ALA A 127 2.15 -1.34 -11.36
C ALA A 127 3.37 -2.26 -11.37
N TYR A 128 3.33 -3.39 -12.08
CA TYR A 128 4.49 -4.27 -12.25
C TYR A 128 5.63 -3.61 -13.04
N ALA A 129 5.32 -2.81 -14.06
CA ALA A 129 6.34 -2.02 -14.73
C ALA A 129 7.08 -1.11 -13.73
N ALA A 130 6.34 -0.38 -12.87
CA ALA A 130 6.92 0.46 -11.83
C ALA A 130 7.75 -0.33 -10.78
N TYR A 131 7.34 -1.55 -10.47
CA TYR A 131 8.08 -2.44 -9.55
C TYR A 131 9.48 -2.77 -10.06
N ASN A 132 9.62 -2.96 -11.37
CA ASN A 132 10.91 -3.21 -12.02
C ASN A 132 11.69 -1.91 -12.20
N ASP A 133 11.07 -0.90 -12.83
CA ASP A 133 11.67 0.39 -13.13
C ASP A 133 10.60 1.50 -13.32
N MET A 134 10.82 2.65 -12.69
CA MET A 134 9.95 3.81 -12.85
C MET A 134 9.95 4.37 -14.28
N GLN A 135 11.04 4.21 -15.05
CA GLN A 135 11.06 4.60 -16.46
C GLN A 135 10.13 3.74 -17.31
N GLU A 136 9.92 2.47 -16.92
CA GLU A 136 8.95 1.62 -17.60
C GLU A 136 7.52 2.08 -17.35
N LEU A 137 7.20 2.57 -16.14
CA LEU A 137 5.87 3.09 -15.82
C LEU A 137 5.44 4.20 -16.80
N GLU A 138 6.33 5.10 -17.19
CA GLU A 138 6.05 6.16 -18.17
C GLU A 138 5.63 5.63 -19.54
N ARG A 139 6.24 4.52 -19.97
CA ARG A 139 5.94 3.85 -21.25
C ARG A 139 4.58 3.18 -21.20
N TRP A 140 4.26 2.54 -20.07
CA TRP A 140 2.98 1.84 -19.85
C TRP A 140 1.83 2.76 -19.44
N ALA A 141 2.12 3.97 -18.95
CA ALA A 141 1.13 4.95 -18.56
C ALA A 141 0.35 5.48 -19.78
N PRO A 142 -0.99 5.36 -19.81
CA PRO A 142 -1.80 5.95 -20.87
C PRO A 142 -1.53 7.46 -20.97
N LYS A 143 -1.43 8.01 -22.20
CA LYS A 143 -1.09 9.43 -22.43
C LYS A 143 -1.88 10.40 -21.54
N ARG A 144 -3.18 10.15 -21.36
CA ARG A 144 -4.09 10.96 -20.51
C ARG A 144 -3.71 10.99 -19.02
N PHE A 145 -3.01 9.98 -18.53
CA PHE A 145 -2.61 9.86 -17.13
C PHE A 145 -1.15 10.23 -16.87
N ARG A 146 -0.31 10.49 -17.89
CA ARG A 146 1.11 10.86 -17.68
C ARG A 146 1.30 12.07 -16.76
N LYS A 147 0.41 13.07 -16.82
CA LYS A 147 0.42 14.22 -15.89
C LYS A 147 0.27 13.83 -14.41
N ARG A 148 -0.17 12.60 -14.12
CA ARG A 148 -0.37 12.07 -12.77
C ARG A 148 0.86 11.33 -12.23
N ILE A 149 1.94 11.18 -12.99
CA ILE A 149 3.18 10.54 -12.53
C ILE A 149 3.79 11.27 -11.33
N ARG A 150 3.69 12.61 -11.30
CA ARG A 150 4.03 13.40 -10.10
C ARG A 150 3.37 12.89 -8.82
N TYR A 151 2.14 12.36 -8.90
CA TYR A 151 1.46 11.84 -7.72
C TYR A 151 2.02 10.49 -7.31
N VAL A 152 2.43 9.66 -8.28
CA VAL A 152 3.13 8.40 -8.02
C VAL A 152 4.41 8.68 -7.23
N GLU A 153 5.23 9.65 -7.64
CA GLU A 153 6.45 10.02 -6.92
C GLU A 153 6.16 10.48 -5.48
N ILE A 154 5.12 11.30 -5.31
CA ILE A 154 4.68 11.76 -3.99
C ILE A 154 4.24 10.59 -3.11
N VAL A 155 3.42 9.67 -3.64
CA VAL A 155 2.95 8.48 -2.90
C VAL A 155 4.14 7.58 -2.57
N MET A 156 5.05 7.36 -3.53
CA MET A 156 6.24 6.52 -3.35
C MET A 156 7.09 7.04 -2.20
N LYS A 157 7.44 8.34 -2.21
CA LYS A 157 8.22 8.95 -1.12
C LYS A 157 7.55 8.73 0.23
N LYS A 158 6.22 8.88 0.28
CA LYS A 158 5.46 8.66 1.52
C LYS A 158 5.43 7.22 1.96
N LEU A 159 5.41 6.27 1.03
CA LEU A 159 5.46 4.83 1.33
C LEU A 159 6.86 4.36 1.73
N THR A 160 7.93 5.03 1.28
CA THR A 160 9.31 4.73 1.69
C THR A 160 9.70 5.43 2.99
N ASP A 161 9.13 6.60 3.27
CA ASP A 161 9.27 7.27 4.56
C ASP A 161 8.48 6.52 5.65
N TRP A 162 8.78 6.77 6.93
CA TRP A 162 7.96 6.27 8.03
C TRP A 162 6.61 7.00 8.01
N PHE A 163 5.54 6.27 7.69
CA PHE A 163 4.19 6.80 7.63
C PHE A 163 3.30 6.25 8.74
#